data_AF-A0AAN4ZA20-F1
#
_entry.id   AF-A0AAN4ZA20-F1
#
_cell.length_a   1.000
_cell.length_b   1.000
_cell.length_c   1.000
_cell.angle_alpha   90.00
_cell.angle_beta   90.00
_cell.angle_gamma   90.00
#
_symmetry.space_group_name_H-M   'P 1'
#
loop_
_entity.id
_entity.type
_entity.pdbx_description
1 polymer ?
#
loop_
_entity_poly.entity_id
_entity_poly.type
_entity_poly.pdbx_seq_one_letter_code
_entity_poly.pdbx_strand_id
1 'polypeptide(L)'
;RMEVNGSSKSSHSQKLEQSPQQITLVDEDTVVQESSIASPLESPPINQMVLNDLPPHDESTETDELCQLNKNFSWIRERGMYMAEEVDEEYDLGLFFFAAFAVFAGIAVNGCFVHSYYFLKHMTSSASVATRKKIQKSIIVLWIQLIVPCLFLGLPMSYIGDSVVKDKDNFESCIVAWLLVPLHSIIHSSVLIATNPAYRRFVSSFSPRCTRARRIENINTPSSSSGFTNNSQFSQIRTARSRL
;
A
#
# COMPACT_ATOMS: atom_id res chain seq x y z
N ARG A 1 -51.80 -34.18 1.23
CA ARG A 1 -50.62 -34.67 1.98
C ARG A 1 -49.75 -35.41 0.96
N MET A 2 -48.77 -34.74 0.37
CA MET A 2 -47.87 -35.32 -0.63
C MET A 2 -46.44 -35.12 -0.14
N GLU A 3 -45.81 -36.22 0.25
CA GLU A 3 -44.38 -36.29 0.57
C GLU A 3 -43.62 -36.50 -0.75
N VAL A 4 -42.76 -35.53 -1.11
CA VAL A 4 -41.84 -35.67 -2.23
C VAL A 4 -40.44 -35.89 -1.64
N ASN A 5 -40.04 -37.16 -1.61
CA ASN A 5 -38.70 -37.61 -1.29
C ASN A 5 -37.77 -37.36 -2.49
N GLY A 6 -37.01 -36.26 -2.45
CA GLY A 6 -35.98 -35.94 -3.43
C GLY A 6 -34.59 -36.32 -2.94
N SER A 7 -34.24 -37.60 -3.09
CA SER A 7 -32.86 -38.09 -2.94
C SER A 7 -32.14 -38.04 -4.28
N SER A 8 -31.12 -37.22 -4.41
CA SER A 8 -30.01 -37.54 -5.33
C SER A 8 -28.72 -36.83 -4.95
N LYS A 9 -27.76 -37.66 -4.56
CA LYS A 9 -26.35 -37.36 -4.32
C LYS A 9 -25.64 -37.19 -5.66
N SER A 10 -24.78 -36.18 -5.76
CA SER A 10 -23.66 -36.18 -6.70
C SER A 10 -22.55 -35.29 -6.14
N SER A 11 -21.74 -35.86 -5.25
CA SER A 11 -20.52 -35.24 -4.73
C SER A 11 -19.38 -35.53 -5.73
N HIS A 12 -19.20 -34.64 -6.70
CA HIS A 12 -18.08 -34.67 -7.63
C HIS A 12 -16.85 -34.08 -6.93
N SER A 13 -16.00 -34.94 -6.35
CA SER A 13 -14.71 -34.54 -5.78
C SER A 13 -13.70 -34.30 -6.91
N GLN A 14 -13.54 -33.05 -7.32
CA GLN A 14 -12.38 -32.62 -8.12
C GLN A 14 -11.17 -32.46 -7.21
N LYS A 15 -10.25 -33.43 -7.32
CA LYS A 15 -8.91 -33.42 -6.73
C LYS A 15 -8.04 -32.51 -7.60
N LEU A 16 -7.87 -31.24 -7.21
CA LEU A 16 -6.88 -30.35 -7.83
C LEU A 16 -5.48 -30.79 -7.38
N GLU A 17 -4.76 -31.46 -8.27
CA GLU A 17 -3.29 -31.57 -8.22
C GLU A 17 -2.68 -30.17 -8.41
N GLN A 18 -2.10 -29.63 -7.34
CA GLN A 18 -1.21 -28.48 -7.44
C GLN A 18 0.18 -28.98 -7.86
N SER A 19 0.55 -28.66 -9.10
CA SER A 19 1.90 -28.84 -9.63
C SER A 19 2.88 -27.87 -8.95
N PRO A 20 4.08 -28.31 -8.53
CA PRO A 20 5.08 -27.44 -7.94
C PRO A 20 5.70 -26.54 -9.02
N GLN A 21 5.48 -25.23 -8.91
CA GLN A 21 6.17 -24.23 -9.72
C GLN A 21 7.67 -24.23 -9.37
N GLN A 22 8.49 -24.66 -10.32
CA GLN A 22 9.93 -24.48 -10.29
C GLN A 22 10.23 -22.98 -10.43
N ILE A 23 10.96 -22.45 -9.45
CA ILE A 23 11.52 -21.09 -9.46
C ILE A 23 12.80 -21.17 -10.31
N THR A 24 12.72 -20.70 -11.54
CA THR A 24 13.89 -20.49 -12.38
C THR A 24 14.58 -19.20 -11.93
N LEU A 25 15.73 -19.33 -11.29
CA LEU A 25 16.69 -18.24 -11.08
C LEU A 25 17.15 -17.76 -12.46
N VAL A 26 16.84 -16.50 -12.77
CA VAL A 26 17.39 -15.80 -13.93
C VAL A 26 18.56 -14.96 -13.41
N ASP A 27 19.77 -15.30 -13.85
CA ASP A 27 20.98 -14.50 -13.65
C ASP A 27 20.85 -13.21 -14.46
N GLU A 28 20.95 -12.07 -13.77
CA GLU A 28 20.86 -10.73 -14.34
C GLU A 28 22.25 -10.10 -14.38
N ASP A 29 23.10 -10.61 -15.28
CA ASP A 29 24.36 -9.95 -15.66
C ASP A 29 24.07 -8.96 -16.80
N THR A 30 23.64 -7.74 -16.45
CA THR A 30 23.57 -6.64 -17.43
C THR A 30 24.68 -5.63 -17.19
N VAL A 31 25.64 -5.73 -18.11
CA VAL A 31 26.79 -4.88 -18.39
C VAL A 31 26.46 -3.38 -18.29
N VAL A 32 27.12 -2.69 -17.36
CA VAL A 32 27.19 -1.23 -17.32
C VAL A 32 28.18 -0.76 -18.38
N GLN A 33 27.67 -0.12 -19.44
CA GLN A 33 28.49 0.59 -20.42
C GLN A 33 28.72 2.03 -19.91
N GLU A 34 29.95 2.30 -19.45
CA GLU A 34 30.46 3.66 -19.25
C GLU A 34 30.55 4.38 -20.60
N SER A 35 29.68 5.36 -20.85
CA SER A 35 29.89 6.35 -21.90
C SER A 35 30.52 7.62 -21.32
N SER A 36 31.84 7.61 -21.44
CA SER A 36 32.71 8.78 -21.62
C SER A 36 32.07 9.86 -22.48
N ILE A 37 32.10 11.11 -22.00
CA ILE A 37 32.61 12.35 -22.66
C ILE A 37 32.10 13.52 -21.80
N ALA A 38 32.91 13.94 -20.82
CA ALA A 38 32.76 15.22 -20.15
C ALA A 38 33.70 16.22 -20.84
N SER A 39 33.12 17.18 -21.56
CA SER A 39 33.86 18.34 -22.07
C SER A 39 34.26 19.26 -20.91
N PRO A 40 35.48 19.83 -20.90
CA PRO A 40 35.91 20.76 -19.87
C PRO A 40 35.12 22.07 -19.98
N LEU A 41 34.39 22.43 -18.92
CA LEU A 41 33.75 23.73 -18.78
C LEU A 41 34.84 24.78 -18.56
N GLU A 42 35.11 25.62 -19.56
CA GLU A 42 35.92 26.83 -19.38
C GLU A 42 35.21 27.75 -18.37
N SER A 43 35.86 27.96 -17.23
CA SER A 43 35.43 28.96 -16.25
C SER A 43 35.65 30.36 -16.82
N PRO A 44 34.65 31.27 -16.78
CA PRO A 44 34.87 32.66 -17.11
C PRO A 44 35.84 33.31 -16.10
N PRO A 45 36.64 34.30 -16.54
CA PRO A 45 37.60 34.97 -15.69
C PRO A 45 36.90 35.69 -14.54
N ILE A 46 37.28 35.33 -13.32
CA ILE A 46 36.94 36.05 -12.10
C ILE A 46 37.61 37.42 -12.19
N ASN A 47 36.87 38.42 -12.63
CA ASN A 47 37.25 39.81 -12.47
C ASN A 47 37.28 40.13 -10.98
N GLN A 48 38.47 40.02 -10.38
CA GLN A 48 38.81 40.63 -9.10
C GLN A 48 38.81 42.15 -9.26
N MET A 49 37.63 42.75 -9.38
CA MET A 49 37.46 44.19 -9.29
C MET A 49 36.87 44.51 -7.91
N VAL A 50 37.74 45.12 -7.09
CA VAL A 50 37.39 46.11 -6.07
C VAL A 50 36.64 45.57 -4.84
N LEU A 51 37.40 45.00 -3.91
CA LEU A 51 36.99 44.75 -2.53
C LEU A 51 37.83 45.61 -1.57
N ASN A 52 37.73 46.95 -1.65
CA ASN A 52 38.47 47.83 -0.74
C ASN A 52 37.66 49.02 -0.18
N ASP A 53 36.40 49.22 -0.53
CA ASP A 53 35.59 50.33 0.01
C ASP A 53 34.20 49.86 0.45
N LEU A 54 34.13 48.94 1.41
CA LEU A 54 32.86 48.63 2.08
C LEU A 54 32.70 49.49 3.35
N PRO A 55 31.63 50.31 3.47
CA PRO A 55 31.29 51.02 4.70
C PRO A 55 30.97 50.03 5.84
N PRO A 56 31.06 50.47 7.12
CA PRO A 56 30.76 49.62 8.26
C PRO A 56 29.34 49.05 8.13
N HIS A 57 29.25 47.73 7.98
CA HIS A 57 28.01 46.99 7.83
C HIS A 57 27.22 47.03 9.14
N ASP A 58 26.04 47.66 9.10
CA ASP A 58 25.03 47.52 10.15
C ASP A 58 24.49 46.08 10.10
N GLU A 59 24.74 45.32 11.16
CA GLU A 59 24.43 43.89 11.34
C GLU A 59 22.92 43.58 11.20
N SER A 60 22.05 44.59 11.25
CA SER A 60 20.60 44.45 11.09
C SER A 60 20.11 44.33 9.64
N THR A 61 20.94 44.67 8.65
CA THR A 61 20.54 44.60 7.22
C THR A 61 20.82 43.23 6.60
N GLU A 62 21.79 42.48 7.15
CA GLU A 62 22.23 41.18 6.61
C GLU A 62 21.16 40.08 6.77
N THR A 63 20.31 40.17 7.80
CA THR A 63 19.22 39.21 8.02
C THR A 63 18.09 39.33 7.00
N ASP A 64 17.83 40.53 6.48
CA ASP A 64 16.80 40.75 5.46
C ASP A 64 17.30 40.31 4.06
N GLU A 65 18.58 40.47 3.77
CA GLU A 65 19.18 40.00 2.52
C GLU A 65 19.26 38.47 2.44
N LEU A 66 19.58 37.77 3.55
CA LEU A 66 19.52 36.30 3.59
C LEU A 66 18.09 35.76 3.41
N CYS A 67 17.08 36.52 3.85
CA CYS A 67 15.68 36.16 3.67
C CYS A 67 15.21 36.37 2.20
N GLN A 68 15.80 37.33 1.48
CA GLN A 68 15.58 37.49 0.03
C GLN A 68 16.37 36.48 -0.81
N LEU A 69 17.58 36.11 -0.38
CA LEU A 69 18.42 35.13 -1.07
C LEU A 69 17.78 33.73 -1.08
N ASN A 70 17.02 33.39 -0.03
CA ASN A 70 16.30 32.12 0.09
C ASN A 70 15.03 32.05 -0.80
N LYS A 71 14.65 33.12 -1.50
CA LYS A 71 13.49 33.12 -2.41
C LYS A 71 13.83 33.07 -3.89
N ASN A 72 15.09 33.27 -4.26
CA ASN A 72 15.51 33.26 -5.66
C ASN A 72 16.03 31.88 -6.04
N PHE A 73 15.14 30.90 -6.16
CA PHE A 73 15.41 29.64 -6.89
C PHE A 73 15.56 29.87 -8.41
N SER A 74 15.62 31.12 -8.87
CA SER A 74 15.91 31.50 -10.25
C SER A 74 17.20 30.86 -10.76
N TRP A 75 18.21 30.66 -9.91
CA TRP A 75 19.46 30.00 -10.31
C TRP A 75 19.28 28.53 -10.72
N ILE A 76 18.30 27.81 -10.14
CA ILE A 76 17.92 26.46 -10.58
C ILE A 76 17.18 26.54 -11.92
N ARG A 77 16.33 27.55 -12.09
CA ARG A 77 15.61 27.81 -13.35
C ARG A 77 16.56 28.12 -14.51
N GLU A 78 17.72 28.71 -14.22
CA GLU A 78 18.69 29.18 -15.21
C GLU A 78 19.69 28.09 -15.67
N ARG A 79 19.85 26.99 -14.92
CA ARG A 79 20.84 25.93 -15.22
C ARG A 79 20.30 24.73 -16.01
N GLY A 80 19.00 24.70 -16.31
CA GLY A 80 18.42 23.68 -17.17
C GLY A 80 17.73 24.31 -18.37
N MET A 81 17.82 23.67 -19.53
CA MET A 81 16.75 23.76 -20.54
C MET A 81 15.49 23.15 -19.94
N TYR A 82 14.89 23.84 -18.98
CA TYR A 82 13.49 23.61 -18.68
C TYR A 82 12.79 24.11 -19.91
N MET A 83 12.43 23.14 -20.75
CA MET A 83 11.47 23.25 -21.81
C MET A 83 10.31 24.08 -21.27
N ALA A 84 10.35 25.39 -21.52
CA ALA A 84 9.13 26.15 -21.76
C ALA A 84 8.61 25.66 -23.11
N GLU A 85 8.29 24.36 -23.16
CA GLU A 85 7.45 23.80 -24.19
C GLU A 85 6.13 24.48 -23.92
N GLU A 86 5.69 25.27 -24.91
CA GLU A 86 4.40 25.93 -24.86
C GLU A 86 3.40 24.87 -24.42
N VAL A 87 2.72 25.11 -23.29
CA VAL A 87 1.78 24.14 -22.73
C VAL A 87 0.68 23.98 -23.77
N ASP A 88 0.77 22.93 -24.59
CA ASP A 88 -0.23 22.66 -25.61
C ASP A 88 -1.55 22.39 -24.89
N GLU A 89 -2.61 23.12 -25.27
CA GLU A 89 -3.96 22.96 -24.71
C GLU A 89 -4.49 21.51 -24.83
N GLU A 90 -3.86 20.69 -25.68
CA GLU A 90 -4.17 19.26 -25.85
C GLU A 90 -3.85 18.42 -24.60
N TYR A 91 -2.81 18.76 -23.83
CA TYR A 91 -2.44 18.00 -22.62
C TYR A 91 -3.46 18.16 -21.50
N ASP A 92 -4.04 19.36 -21.36
CA ASP A 92 -5.09 19.65 -20.38
C ASP A 92 -6.32 18.78 -20.61
N LEU A 93 -6.71 18.64 -21.88
CA LEU A 93 -7.83 17.80 -22.27
C LEU A 93 -7.54 16.31 -22.00
N GLY A 94 -6.33 15.86 -22.30
CA GLY A 94 -5.89 14.49 -22.02
C GLY A 94 -5.90 14.15 -20.53
N LEU A 95 -5.34 15.03 -19.68
CA LEU A 95 -5.34 14.88 -18.23
C LEU A 95 -6.76 14.87 -17.66
N PHE A 96 -7.64 15.73 -18.18
CA PHE A 96 -9.05 15.75 -17.80
C PHE A 96 -9.75 14.42 -18.11
N PHE A 97 -9.59 13.87 -19.31
CA PHE A 97 -10.18 12.57 -19.67
C PHE A 97 -9.61 11.43 -18.83
N PHE A 98 -8.31 11.44 -18.56
CA PHE A 98 -7.67 10.45 -17.68
C PHE A 98 -8.24 10.52 -16.27
N ALA A 99 -8.35 11.72 -15.69
CA ALA A 99 -8.93 11.92 -14.36
C ALA A 99 -10.40 11.49 -14.31
N ALA A 100 -11.21 11.87 -15.31
CA ALA A 100 -12.61 11.48 -15.42
C ALA A 100 -12.77 9.95 -15.52
N PHE A 101 -11.93 9.29 -16.35
CA PHE A 101 -11.90 7.83 -16.46
C PHE A 101 -11.52 7.16 -15.15
N ALA A 102 -10.48 7.67 -14.47
CA ALA A 102 -10.04 7.14 -13.16
C ALA A 102 -11.15 7.26 -12.10
N VAL A 103 -11.85 8.40 -12.05
CA VAL A 103 -13.00 8.61 -11.14
C VAL A 103 -14.13 7.64 -11.48
N PHE A 104 -14.49 7.50 -12.76
CA PHE A 104 -15.53 6.58 -13.19
C PHE A 104 -15.20 5.12 -12.85
N ALA A 105 -13.97 4.68 -13.14
CA ALA A 105 -13.47 3.36 -12.78
C ALA A 105 -13.50 3.15 -11.25
N GLY A 106 -13.09 4.16 -10.47
CA GLY A 106 -13.17 4.13 -9.02
C GLY A 106 -14.60 3.96 -8.51
N ILE A 107 -15.56 4.71 -9.05
CA ILE A 107 -16.98 4.59 -8.70
C ILE A 107 -17.50 3.20 -9.07
N ALA A 108 -17.21 2.70 -10.27
CA ALA A 108 -17.66 1.38 -10.72
C ALA A 108 -17.13 0.26 -9.81
N VAL A 109 -15.83 0.28 -9.50
CA VAL A 109 -15.22 -0.71 -8.62
C VAL A 109 -15.81 -0.63 -7.21
N ASN A 110 -15.96 0.56 -6.63
CA ASN A 110 -16.63 0.73 -5.33
C ASN A 110 -18.08 0.22 -5.36
N GLY A 111 -18.80 0.50 -6.45
CA GLY A 111 -20.14 -0.03 -6.71
C GLY A 111 -20.16 -1.56 -6.69
N CYS A 112 -19.19 -2.23 -7.31
CA CYS A 112 -19.06 -3.69 -7.25
C CYS A 112 -18.84 -4.22 -5.82
N PHE A 113 -18.05 -3.53 -4.99
CA PHE A 113 -17.85 -3.90 -3.58
C PHE A 113 -19.12 -3.75 -2.76
N VAL A 114 -19.79 -2.60 -2.88
CA VAL A 114 -21.06 -2.32 -2.19
C VAL A 114 -22.13 -3.32 -2.63
N HIS A 115 -22.24 -3.56 -3.94
CA HIS A 115 -23.16 -4.55 -4.51
C HIS A 115 -22.88 -5.96 -3.98
N SER A 116 -21.62 -6.40 -4.01
CA SER A 116 -21.22 -7.72 -3.48
C SER A 116 -21.54 -7.83 -2.00
N TYR A 117 -21.24 -6.81 -1.21
CA TYR A 117 -21.55 -6.80 0.22
C TYR A 117 -23.05 -6.90 0.50
N TYR A 118 -23.86 -6.10 -0.22
CA TYR A 118 -25.31 -6.12 -0.12
C TYR A 118 -25.90 -7.47 -0.57
N PHE A 119 -25.44 -7.99 -1.70
CA PHE A 119 -25.84 -9.29 -2.22
C PHE A 119 -25.57 -10.41 -1.22
N LEU A 120 -24.39 -10.44 -0.60
CA LEU A 120 -24.08 -11.41 0.46
C LEU A 120 -24.98 -11.25 1.70
N LYS A 121 -25.40 -10.03 2.03
CA LYS A 121 -26.31 -9.78 3.14
C LYS A 121 -27.70 -10.35 2.84
N HIS A 122 -28.21 -10.16 1.63
CA HIS A 122 -29.59 -10.50 1.24
C HIS A 122 -29.77 -11.90 0.69
N MET A 123 -28.72 -12.59 0.23
CA MET A 123 -28.84 -13.97 -0.22
C MET A 123 -29.24 -14.89 0.94
N THR A 124 -30.46 -15.41 0.96
CA THR A 124 -30.93 -16.50 1.85
C THR A 124 -30.45 -17.88 1.38
N SER A 125 -29.30 -17.93 0.70
CA SER A 125 -28.67 -19.18 0.26
C SER A 125 -28.38 -20.10 1.45
N SER A 126 -28.49 -21.41 1.21
CA SER A 126 -28.24 -22.55 2.13
C SER A 126 -26.85 -22.57 2.77
N ALA A 127 -25.97 -21.63 2.41
CA ALA A 127 -24.66 -21.46 3.01
C ALA A 127 -24.76 -21.16 4.51
N SER A 128 -23.87 -21.79 5.29
CA SER A 128 -23.79 -21.56 6.73
C SER A 128 -23.52 -20.08 7.06
N VAL A 129 -24.15 -19.59 8.13
CA VAL A 129 -23.98 -18.22 8.65
C VAL A 129 -22.49 -17.92 8.92
N ALA A 130 -21.73 -18.92 9.36
CA ALA A 130 -20.30 -18.78 9.65
C ALA A 130 -19.47 -18.51 8.39
N THR A 131 -19.73 -19.24 7.28
CA THR A 131 -19.03 -19.03 6.01
C THR A 131 -19.33 -17.63 5.47
N ARG A 132 -20.58 -17.20 5.52
CA ARG A 132 -20.99 -15.87 5.05
C ARG A 132 -20.26 -14.73 5.78
N LYS A 133 -20.17 -14.80 7.11
CA LYS A 133 -19.43 -13.81 7.91
C LYS A 133 -17.95 -13.76 7.52
N LYS A 134 -17.33 -14.91 7.20
CA LYS A 134 -15.93 -14.96 6.72
C LYS A 134 -15.77 -14.28 5.36
N ILE A 135 -16.67 -14.53 4.41
CA ILE A 135 -16.61 -13.90 3.08
C ILE A 135 -16.85 -12.39 3.19
N GLN A 136 -17.86 -11.96 3.96
CA GLN A 136 -18.11 -10.52 4.19
C GLN A 136 -16.87 -9.81 4.77
N LYS A 137 -16.21 -10.42 5.75
CA LYS A 137 -14.97 -9.89 6.31
C LYS A 137 -13.85 -9.83 5.26
N SER A 138 -13.74 -10.84 4.40
CA SER A 138 -12.75 -10.85 3.31
C SER A 138 -12.99 -9.73 2.30
N ILE A 139 -14.24 -9.45 1.94
CA ILE A 139 -14.60 -8.37 1.01
C ILE A 139 -14.21 -7.01 1.59
N ILE A 140 -14.51 -6.76 2.87
CA ILE A 140 -14.13 -5.50 3.55
C ILE A 140 -12.60 -5.34 3.56
N VAL A 141 -11.87 -6.42 3.86
CA VAL A 141 -10.40 -6.41 3.85
C VAL A 141 -9.86 -6.07 2.46
N LEU A 142 -10.42 -6.69 1.41
CA LEU A 142 -9.98 -6.48 0.05
C LEU A 142 -10.28 -5.05 -0.42
N TRP A 143 -11.43 -4.50 -0.02
CA TRP A 143 -11.78 -3.11 -0.28
C TRP A 143 -10.79 -2.12 0.37
N ILE A 144 -10.40 -2.35 1.63
CA ILE A 144 -9.37 -1.53 2.31
C ILE A 144 -8.03 -1.64 1.59
N GLN A 145 -7.63 -2.85 1.19
CA GLN A 145 -6.39 -3.07 0.44
C GLN A 145 -6.34 -2.34 -0.90
N LEU A 146 -7.50 -2.06 -1.51
CA LEU A 146 -7.58 -1.31 -2.75
C LEU A 146 -7.57 0.21 -2.51
N ILE A 147 -8.35 0.68 -1.52
CA ILE A 147 -8.47 2.12 -1.24
C ILE A 147 -7.14 2.72 -0.79
N VAL A 148 -6.40 2.03 0.08
CA VAL A 148 -5.20 2.61 0.68
C VAL A 148 -4.14 2.94 -0.39
N PRO A 149 -3.74 2.03 -1.29
CA PRO A 149 -2.84 2.37 -2.40
C PRO A 149 -3.39 3.45 -3.31
N CYS A 150 -4.69 3.41 -3.64
CA CYS A 150 -5.30 4.46 -4.47
C CYS A 150 -5.18 5.84 -3.85
N LEU A 151 -5.30 5.98 -2.52
CA LEU A 151 -5.13 7.27 -1.84
C LEU A 151 -3.66 7.71 -1.82
N PHE A 152 -2.74 6.80 -1.47
CA PHE A 152 -1.32 7.14 -1.31
C PHE A 152 -0.55 7.28 -2.63
N LEU A 153 -1.04 6.68 -3.73
CA LEU A 153 -0.48 6.88 -5.07
C LEU A 153 -1.29 7.88 -5.88
N GLY A 154 -2.61 7.74 -5.89
CA GLY A 154 -3.48 8.54 -6.75
C GLY A 154 -3.45 10.02 -6.38
N LEU A 155 -3.53 10.36 -5.10
CA LEU A 155 -3.55 11.77 -4.68
C LEU A 155 -2.23 12.48 -4.99
N PRO A 156 -1.04 11.98 -4.57
CA PRO A 156 0.21 12.67 -4.88
C PRO A 156 0.50 12.76 -6.37
N MET A 157 0.19 11.71 -7.14
CA MET A 157 0.36 11.72 -8.60
C MET A 157 -0.59 12.72 -9.28
N SER A 158 -1.85 12.79 -8.85
CA SER A 158 -2.79 13.78 -9.37
C SER A 158 -2.36 15.22 -9.03
N TYR A 159 -1.81 15.43 -7.82
CA TYR A 159 -1.31 16.73 -7.40
C TYR A 159 -0.09 17.17 -8.20
N ILE A 160 0.89 16.26 -8.40
CA ILE A 160 2.06 16.54 -9.24
C ILE A 160 1.64 16.83 -10.67
N GLY A 161 0.71 16.05 -11.23
CA GLY A 161 0.18 16.29 -12.57
C GLY A 161 -0.50 17.66 -12.73
N ASP A 162 -1.36 18.02 -11.77
CA ASP A 162 -2.04 19.33 -11.76
C ASP A 162 -1.05 20.50 -11.59
N SER A 163 -0.05 20.31 -10.74
CA SER A 163 1.02 21.29 -10.52
C SER A 163 1.84 21.55 -11.77
N VAL A 164 2.23 20.49 -12.49
CA VAL A 164 3.02 20.58 -13.73
C VAL A 164 2.23 21.31 -14.80
N VAL A 165 0.93 21.03 -14.92
CA VAL A 165 0.05 21.69 -15.90
C VAL A 165 -0.13 23.18 -15.62
N LYS A 166 -0.31 23.55 -14.34
CA LYS A 166 -0.69 24.93 -13.99
C LYS A 166 0.47 25.88 -13.78
N ASP A 167 1.70 25.38 -13.62
CA ASP A 167 2.91 26.13 -13.26
C ASP A 167 2.71 27.13 -12.10
N LYS A 168 1.77 26.82 -11.19
CA LYS A 168 1.34 27.70 -10.08
C LYS A 168 1.85 27.25 -8.72
N ASP A 169 2.27 26.00 -8.60
CA ASP A 169 2.64 25.41 -7.32
C ASP A 169 4.14 25.55 -7.07
N ASN A 170 4.49 25.70 -5.79
CA ASN A 170 5.87 25.75 -5.37
C ASN A 170 6.55 24.38 -5.58
N PHE A 171 7.77 24.39 -6.12
CA PHE A 171 8.59 23.20 -6.32
C PHE A 171 8.72 22.33 -5.06
N GLU A 172 8.77 22.97 -3.88
CA GLU A 172 8.82 22.28 -2.59
C GLU A 172 7.62 21.35 -2.36
N SER A 173 6.41 21.78 -2.74
CA SER A 173 5.20 20.97 -2.60
C SER A 173 5.25 19.73 -3.50
N CYS A 174 5.81 19.86 -4.71
CA CYS A 174 5.99 18.73 -5.63
C CYS A 174 6.99 17.71 -5.10
N ILE A 175 8.09 18.17 -4.49
CA ILE A 175 9.04 17.27 -3.81
C ILE A 175 8.35 16.52 -2.69
N VAL A 176 7.58 17.21 -1.84
CA VAL A 176 6.86 16.55 -0.73
C VAL A 176 5.88 15.50 -1.26
N ALA A 177 5.10 15.82 -2.30
CA ALA A 177 4.20 14.88 -2.94
C ALA A 177 4.95 13.68 -3.54
N TRP A 178 6.10 13.91 -4.18
CA TRP A 178 6.93 12.85 -4.74
C TRP A 178 7.50 11.94 -3.65
N LEU A 179 7.90 12.49 -2.50
CA LEU A 179 8.35 11.71 -1.33
C LEU A 179 7.23 10.86 -0.69
N LEU A 180 5.95 11.17 -0.94
CA LEU A 180 4.82 10.33 -0.50
C LEU A 180 4.65 9.07 -1.36
N VAL A 181 5.10 9.06 -2.61
CA VAL A 181 5.00 7.90 -3.51
C VAL A 181 5.71 6.64 -2.97
N PRO A 182 6.97 6.68 -2.49
CA PRO A 182 7.62 5.50 -1.92
C PRO A 182 6.98 5.02 -0.61
N LEU A 183 6.35 5.92 0.17
CA LEU A 183 5.63 5.55 1.38
C LEU A 183 4.45 4.60 1.11
N HIS A 184 3.87 4.61 -0.11
CA HIS A 184 2.80 3.69 -0.47
C HIS A 184 3.20 2.21 -0.27
N SER A 185 4.46 1.85 -0.57
CA SER A 185 4.93 0.45 -0.51
C SER A 185 4.99 -0.04 0.94
N ILE A 186 5.47 0.82 1.84
CA ILE A 186 5.53 0.56 3.28
C ILE A 186 4.11 0.42 3.86
N ILE A 187 3.21 1.33 3.48
CA ILE A 187 1.83 1.34 3.97
C ILE A 187 1.05 0.14 3.42
N HIS A 188 1.17 -0.16 2.13
CA HIS A 188 0.54 -1.33 1.52
C HIS A 188 0.99 -2.63 2.19
N SER A 189 2.31 -2.78 2.41
CA SER A 189 2.86 -3.93 3.14
C SER A 189 2.31 -4.03 4.57
N SER A 190 2.21 -2.88 5.25
CA SER A 190 1.63 -2.82 6.60
C SER A 190 0.15 -3.22 6.61
N VAL A 191 -0.64 -2.77 5.64
CA VAL A 191 -2.05 -3.14 5.47
C VAL A 191 -2.19 -4.63 5.17
N LEU A 192 -1.37 -5.20 4.28
CA LEU A 192 -1.37 -6.64 3.99
C LEU A 192 -1.12 -7.48 5.25
N ILE A 193 -0.13 -7.08 6.06
CA ILE A 193 0.18 -7.75 7.33
C ILE A 193 -0.98 -7.60 8.32
N ALA A 194 -1.55 -6.40 8.44
CA ALA A 194 -2.63 -6.12 9.38
C ALA A 194 -3.92 -6.86 9.04
N THR A 195 -4.27 -6.97 7.76
CA THR A 195 -5.53 -7.55 7.34
C THR A 195 -5.47 -9.07 7.21
N ASN A 196 -4.35 -9.64 6.77
CA ASN A 196 -4.23 -11.07 6.54
C ASN A 196 -3.90 -11.84 7.83
N PRO A 197 -4.80 -12.71 8.32
CA PRO A 197 -4.57 -13.47 9.55
C PRO A 197 -3.38 -14.42 9.49
N ALA A 198 -2.99 -14.91 8.30
CA ALA A 198 -1.81 -15.76 8.16
C ALA A 198 -0.53 -14.98 8.47
N TYR A 199 -0.39 -13.77 7.91
CA TYR A 199 0.74 -12.89 8.19
C TYR A 199 0.78 -12.47 9.66
N ARG A 200 -0.36 -12.14 10.29
CA ARG A 200 -0.37 -11.84 11.73
C ARG A 200 0.14 -13.00 12.58
N ARG A 201 -0.22 -14.24 12.24
CA ARG A 201 0.29 -15.43 12.95
C ARG A 201 1.80 -15.57 12.78
N PHE A 202 2.28 -15.39 11.56
CA PHE A 202 3.71 -15.40 11.25
C PHE A 202 4.46 -14.31 12.03
N VAL A 203 4.04 -13.05 11.94
CA VAL A 203 4.65 -11.93 12.69
C VAL A 203 4.59 -12.17 14.20
N SER A 204 3.46 -12.70 14.71
CA SER A 204 3.35 -13.03 16.13
C SER A 204 4.30 -14.15 16.58
N SER A 205 4.69 -15.07 15.69
CA SER A 205 5.68 -16.11 16.01
C SER A 205 7.10 -15.57 16.14
N PHE A 206 7.42 -14.41 15.55
CA PHE A 206 8.70 -13.76 15.76
C PHE A 206 8.80 -13.06 17.11
N SER A 207 7.67 -12.74 17.76
CA SER A 207 7.69 -12.17 19.10
C SER A 207 8.04 -13.25 20.11
N PRO A 208 9.25 -13.26 20.72
CA PRO A 208 9.69 -14.34 21.61
C PRO A 208 8.99 -14.34 22.98
N ARG A 209 7.92 -13.55 23.15
CA ARG A 209 7.38 -13.13 24.44
C ARG A 209 5.90 -13.48 24.55
N CYS A 210 5.58 -14.72 24.92
CA CYS A 210 4.44 -15.03 25.82
C CYS A 210 4.22 -16.52 26.11
N THR A 211 5.00 -17.44 25.55
CA THR A 211 4.89 -18.85 25.93
C THR A 211 5.47 -19.14 27.33
N ARG A 212 6.18 -18.19 27.95
CA ARG A 212 6.77 -18.36 29.28
C ARG A 212 5.82 -18.05 30.45
N ALA A 213 4.74 -17.29 30.25
CA ALA A 213 3.82 -16.91 31.33
C ALA A 213 2.86 -18.04 31.73
N ARG A 214 2.50 -18.95 30.81
CA ARG A 214 1.56 -20.04 31.10
C ARG A 214 2.19 -21.28 31.77
N ARG A 215 3.52 -21.32 31.92
CA ARG A 215 4.22 -22.44 32.54
C ARG A 215 4.38 -22.29 34.06
N ILE A 216 4.22 -21.08 34.61
CA ILE A 216 4.45 -20.83 36.04
C ILE A 216 3.16 -21.01 36.88
N GLU A 217 1.98 -20.81 36.30
CA GLU A 217 0.70 -20.96 37.02
C GLU A 217 0.34 -22.43 37.29
N ASN A 218 0.99 -23.39 36.62
CA ASN A 218 0.73 -24.82 36.79
C ASN A 218 1.69 -25.50 37.80
N ILE A 219 2.56 -24.74 38.46
CA ILE A 219 3.49 -25.27 39.48
C ILE A 219 2.95 -25.05 40.91
N ASN A 220 2.02 -24.10 41.10
CA ASN A 220 1.55 -23.70 42.44
C ASN A 220 0.08 -24.04 42.72
N THR A 221 -0.60 -24.85 41.91
CA THR A 221 -1.88 -25.45 42.31
C THR A 221 -1.60 -26.71 43.13
N PRO A 222 -1.65 -26.65 44.48
CA PRO A 222 -1.56 -27.84 45.30
C PRO A 222 -2.64 -28.81 44.87
N SER A 223 -2.22 -30.05 44.66
CA SER A 223 -3.06 -31.21 44.43
C SER A 223 -4.02 -31.41 45.59
N SER A 224 -5.15 -30.71 45.59
CA SER A 224 -6.31 -31.12 46.37
C SER A 224 -6.93 -32.31 45.64
N SER A 225 -6.50 -33.49 46.08
CA SER A 225 -7.09 -34.78 45.81
C SER A 225 -8.62 -34.77 46.00
N SER A 226 -9.27 -35.67 45.27
CA SER A 226 -10.64 -36.18 45.44
C SER A 226 -11.73 -35.50 44.61
N GLY A 227 -12.15 -36.20 43.55
CA GLY A 227 -13.24 -35.78 42.67
C GLY A 227 -13.35 -36.64 41.42
N PHE A 228 -13.34 -37.95 41.59
CA PHE A 228 -13.54 -38.94 40.55
C PHE A 228 -14.99 -38.83 40.02
N THR A 229 -15.22 -38.14 38.89
CA THR A 229 -16.45 -38.35 38.11
C THR A 229 -16.14 -38.48 36.61
N ASN A 230 -16.34 -39.72 36.16
CA ASN A 230 -16.52 -40.20 34.80
C ASN A 230 -16.99 -39.14 33.79
N ASN A 231 -16.18 -38.88 32.76
CA ASN A 231 -16.67 -38.33 31.49
C ASN A 231 -15.86 -38.91 30.32
N SER A 232 -16.07 -40.21 30.10
CA SER A 232 -15.53 -40.99 28.98
C SER A 232 -16.38 -40.92 27.69
N GLN A 233 -17.32 -39.97 27.56
CA GLN A 233 -18.26 -39.96 26.43
C GLN A 233 -18.00 -38.95 25.29
N PHE A 234 -17.06 -38.02 25.41
CA PHE A 234 -16.93 -36.96 24.39
C PHE A 234 -15.93 -37.24 23.25
N SER A 235 -15.31 -38.42 23.20
CA SER A 235 -14.34 -38.79 22.15
C SER A 235 -14.94 -39.42 20.89
N GLN A 236 -16.24 -39.75 20.85
CA GLN A 236 -16.82 -40.45 19.70
C GLN A 236 -17.51 -39.57 18.63
N ILE A 237 -17.69 -38.26 18.84
CA ILE A 237 -18.49 -37.43 17.91
C ILE A 237 -17.63 -36.78 16.79
N ARG A 238 -16.30 -36.85 16.83
CA ARG A 238 -15.45 -36.23 15.78
C ARG A 238 -15.17 -37.10 14.55
N THR A 239 -15.57 -38.37 14.52
CA THR A 239 -15.21 -39.29 13.41
C THR A 239 -16.34 -39.55 12.40
N ALA A 240 -17.50 -38.88 12.54
CA ALA A 240 -18.67 -39.12 11.67
C ALA A 240 -18.88 -38.06 10.57
N ARG A 241 -17.90 -37.20 10.28
CA ARG A 241 -18.03 -36.11 9.29
C ARG A 241 -17.09 -36.23 8.09
N SER A 242 -16.65 -37.44 7.75
CA SER A 242 -15.81 -37.72 6.58
C SER A 242 -16.47 -38.62 5.53
N ARG A 243 -17.80 -38.82 5.59
CA ARG A 243 -18.54 -39.62 4.59
C ARG A 243 -19.91 -39.00 4.32
N LEU A 244 -19.94 -37.94 3.51
CA LEU A 244 -21.06 -37.46 2.68
C LEU A 244 -20.50 -36.38 1.75
#